data_AF-A0A972KBY6-F1
#
_entry.id   AF-A0A972KBY6-F1
#
_cell.length_a   1.000
_cell.length_b   1.000
_cell.length_c   1.000
_cell.angle_alpha   90.00
_cell.angle_beta   90.00
_cell.angle_gamma   90.00
#
_symmetry.space_group_name_H-M   'P 1'
#
loop_
_entity.id
_entity.type
_entity.pdbx_description
1 polymer ?
#
loop_
_entity_poly.entity_id
_entity_poly.type
_entity_poly.pdbx_seq_one_letter_code
_entity_poly.pdbx_strand_id
1 'polypeptide(L)'
;MRRAINFALSIVSVAVVIAVLAVTAGTGLRPAQASFVGVTSNDQNSLVSAAVGTPSIRVTTYQLSGNQYAGTNYYTINLVQDLSPDYFVMMVGATGDGTSGGDRVPITDLARVSADPFGNFARSTAAPNQLEIARTFTNFQWQGAITVVESLQDSGRSGFSLVDVHEVLVTTNTRSFTSTGAAWTDINQVGIYGGVYGGGVTSNSFDRRDYSSSWARIWPSGTNTVNYQRLRSGRAPLRASVRFTTFIVEWGNEWNIQRVQVTGNASGNGVNSVNEYNTAAINPVNRANTFITAAGTTNDSRLSRSWLANVWTLGDGVNMNAVENQVAVGSEGRSDRSVEVYVHTNANLNVQYAFGADGTTPSGISSRALDGYATIAGPLGPESYGGGGGLEWTTGYRFSIASNSSAQSNLEYPRPVVWSRITDAFRAGWSRSRSGAPGAIWYQVPDFAKVTGY
;
A
#
# COMPACT_ATOMS: atom_id res chain seq x y z
N MET A 1 76.97 19.44 -42.32
CA MET A 1 78.13 19.40 -41.38
C MET A 1 77.65 18.87 -40.03
N ARG A 2 78.35 17.84 -39.50
CA ARG A 2 78.24 17.20 -38.17
C ARG A 2 76.96 16.37 -37.92
N ARG A 3 77.05 15.03 -38.09
CA ARG A 3 77.30 13.93 -37.10
C ARG A 3 76.01 13.54 -36.35
N ALA A 4 75.33 12.40 -36.59
CA ALA A 4 75.69 10.97 -36.46
C ALA A 4 75.45 10.39 -35.04
N ILE A 5 74.57 9.35 -34.95
CA ILE A 5 74.67 8.12 -34.11
C ILE A 5 74.36 8.33 -32.59
N ASN A 6 73.55 7.58 -31.83
CA ASN A 6 72.97 6.22 -31.90
C ASN A 6 71.78 6.01 -30.92
N PHE A 7 71.06 4.90 -31.16
CA PHE A 7 70.06 4.15 -30.37
C PHE A 7 70.29 4.02 -28.84
N ALA A 8 69.20 3.97 -28.04
CA ALA A 8 68.67 2.73 -27.42
C ALA A 8 67.59 2.97 -26.31
N LEU A 9 66.46 2.28 -26.47
CA LEU A 9 65.59 1.57 -25.51
C LEU A 9 65.20 2.14 -24.12
N SER A 10 63.87 2.26 -23.96
CA SER A 10 63.01 1.50 -23.02
C SER A 10 62.39 2.20 -21.79
N ILE A 11 61.16 1.72 -21.51
CA ILE A 11 60.39 1.74 -20.26
C ILE A 11 59.35 2.88 -20.09
N VAL A 12 58.14 2.55 -20.55
CA VAL A 12 56.85 2.58 -19.82
C VAL A 12 56.72 3.58 -18.67
N SER A 13 55.82 4.56 -18.83
CA SER A 13 54.94 5.06 -17.78
C SER A 13 53.76 5.79 -18.42
N VAL A 14 52.58 5.14 -18.42
CA VAL A 14 51.30 5.73 -18.83
C VAL A 14 50.79 6.57 -17.68
N ALA A 15 50.83 7.89 -17.81
CA ALA A 15 50.13 8.82 -16.91
C ALA A 15 48.79 9.19 -17.55
N VAL A 16 47.70 8.76 -16.90
CA VAL A 16 46.33 9.11 -17.24
C VAL A 16 46.10 10.59 -16.93
N VAL A 17 45.65 11.33 -17.94
CA VAL A 17 45.33 12.76 -17.83
C VAL A 17 44.05 12.94 -17.00
N ILE A 18 44.19 13.66 -15.89
CA ILE A 18 43.09 14.18 -15.06
C ILE A 18 42.49 15.39 -15.77
N ALA A 19 41.23 15.29 -16.19
CA ALA A 19 40.43 16.47 -16.55
C ALA A 19 39.61 16.90 -15.32
N VAL A 20 40.09 17.95 -14.63
CA VAL A 20 39.30 18.71 -13.65
C VAL A 20 38.41 19.68 -14.44
N LEU A 21 37.11 19.40 -14.51
CA LEU A 21 36.13 20.39 -14.96
C LEU A 21 35.50 21.04 -13.72
N ALA A 22 35.66 22.36 -13.62
CA ALA A 22 35.09 23.18 -12.56
C ALA A 22 33.55 23.14 -12.60
N VAL A 23 32.93 22.74 -11.49
CA VAL A 23 31.47 22.85 -11.30
C VAL A 23 31.16 24.20 -10.69
N THR A 24 30.63 25.09 -11.53
CA THR A 24 29.89 26.29 -11.12
C THR A 24 28.55 25.88 -10.53
N ALA A 25 28.20 26.45 -9.37
CA ALA A 25 26.91 26.26 -8.72
C ALA A 25 25.75 26.83 -9.57
N GLY A 26 24.64 26.09 -9.67
CA GLY A 26 23.36 26.66 -10.11
C GLY A 26 22.46 25.72 -10.94
N THR A 27 21.32 25.37 -10.35
CA THR A 27 20.05 24.92 -10.98
C THR A 27 19.87 23.44 -11.36
N GLY A 28 19.08 22.75 -10.51
CA GLY A 28 18.03 21.83 -10.97
C GLY A 28 18.43 20.41 -11.37
N LEU A 29 18.89 19.59 -10.42
CA LEU A 29 18.85 18.13 -10.60
C LEU A 29 17.39 17.67 -10.59
N ARG A 30 16.85 17.34 -11.77
CA ARG A 30 15.61 16.55 -11.91
C ARG A 30 15.97 15.08 -11.65
N PRO A 31 15.12 14.29 -10.97
CA PRO A 31 15.33 12.83 -10.89
C PRO A 31 15.35 12.25 -12.31
N ALA A 32 16.34 11.41 -12.59
CA ALA A 32 16.41 10.65 -13.83
C ALA A 32 15.13 9.81 -14.01
N GLN A 33 14.55 9.82 -15.21
CA GLN A 33 13.48 8.90 -15.59
C GLN A 33 13.99 7.46 -15.43
N ALA A 34 13.32 6.67 -14.60
CA ALA A 34 13.77 5.33 -14.23
C ALA A 34 13.65 4.34 -15.40
N SER A 35 14.80 3.87 -15.89
CA SER A 35 14.96 2.52 -16.43
C SER A 35 15.41 1.63 -15.26
N PHE A 36 14.80 0.45 -15.12
CA PHE A 36 15.08 -0.46 -14.01
C PHE A 36 16.51 -0.98 -14.04
N VAL A 37 17.19 -0.94 -12.88
CA VAL A 37 18.33 -1.83 -12.60
C VAL A 37 17.76 -3.16 -12.12
N GLY A 38 17.33 -4.00 -13.06
CA GLY A 38 17.07 -5.41 -12.83
C GLY A 38 18.21 -6.21 -13.44
N VAL A 39 18.84 -7.10 -12.67
CA VAL A 39 19.86 -7.99 -13.20
C VAL A 39 19.19 -8.94 -14.19
N THR A 40 19.45 -8.77 -15.49
CA THR A 40 19.12 -9.75 -16.51
C THR A 40 20.19 -10.84 -16.49
N SER A 41 19.96 -11.95 -15.77
CA SER A 41 20.64 -13.20 -16.08
C SER A 41 19.60 -14.26 -16.39
N ASN A 42 19.19 -14.27 -17.65
CA ASN A 42 18.65 -15.44 -18.30
C ASN A 42 19.85 -16.27 -18.75
N ASP A 43 20.27 -17.23 -17.92
CA ASP A 43 21.04 -18.42 -18.32
C ASP A 43 21.33 -19.27 -17.09
N GLN A 44 20.72 -20.46 -17.04
CA GLN A 44 21.17 -21.74 -16.46
C GLN A 44 19.93 -22.62 -16.27
N ASN A 45 19.35 -23.07 -17.38
CA ASN A 45 18.41 -24.17 -17.39
C ASN A 45 19.22 -25.48 -17.44
N SER A 46 19.61 -26.04 -16.29
CA SER A 46 19.94 -27.46 -16.16
C SER A 46 20.11 -27.90 -14.68
N LEU A 47 19.18 -28.74 -14.23
CA LEU A 47 19.32 -29.73 -13.15
C LEU A 47 19.53 -29.25 -11.71
N VAL A 48 18.45 -28.87 -11.02
CA VAL A 48 18.08 -29.43 -9.70
C VAL A 48 16.54 -29.36 -9.58
N SER A 49 15.82 -30.46 -9.81
CA SER A 49 14.45 -30.60 -9.31
C SER A 49 14.53 -30.88 -7.81
N ALA A 50 14.95 -29.88 -7.04
CA ALA A 50 14.60 -29.83 -5.63
C ALA A 50 13.08 -29.68 -5.60
N ALA A 51 12.40 -30.33 -4.67
CA ALA A 51 10.98 -30.07 -4.46
C ALA A 51 10.81 -28.55 -4.29
N VAL A 52 10.34 -27.87 -5.35
CA VAL A 52 9.93 -26.48 -5.22
C VAL A 52 8.67 -26.58 -4.40
N GLY A 53 8.77 -26.28 -3.10
CA GLY A 53 7.63 -26.31 -2.21
C GLY A 53 6.48 -25.50 -2.82
N THR A 54 5.25 -25.90 -2.55
CA THR A 54 4.10 -25.09 -2.98
C THR A 54 4.21 -23.71 -2.31
N PRO A 55 3.92 -22.61 -3.01
CA PRO A 55 3.92 -21.29 -2.37
C PRO A 55 2.95 -21.26 -1.18
N SER A 56 3.41 -20.71 -0.05
CA SER A 56 2.62 -20.67 1.20
C SER A 56 1.55 -19.61 1.18
N ILE A 57 1.66 -18.62 0.30
CA ILE A 57 0.75 -17.48 0.24
C ILE A 57 0.16 -17.37 -1.14
N ARG A 58 -1.16 -17.21 -1.23
CA ARG A 58 -1.88 -16.84 -2.45
C ARG A 58 -2.47 -15.45 -2.28
N VAL A 59 -2.58 -14.73 -3.39
CA VAL A 59 -3.22 -13.41 -3.40
C VAL A 59 -4.21 -13.31 -4.53
N THR A 60 -5.37 -12.72 -4.23
CA THR A 60 -6.34 -12.32 -5.25
C THR A 60 -6.81 -10.89 -5.00
N THR A 61 -6.63 -10.01 -5.99
CA THR A 61 -7.20 -8.66 -5.98
C THR A 61 -8.44 -8.63 -6.86
N TYR A 62 -9.58 -8.33 -6.26
CA TYR A 62 -10.84 -8.04 -6.94
C TYR A 62 -10.99 -6.53 -7.10
N GLN A 63 -11.49 -6.07 -8.24
CA GLN A 63 -11.81 -4.68 -8.49
C GLN A 63 -13.27 -4.57 -8.90
N LEU A 64 -14.04 -3.85 -8.08
CA LEU A 64 -15.41 -3.50 -8.39
C LEU A 64 -15.43 -2.23 -9.25
N SER A 65 -16.10 -2.32 -10.39
CA SER A 65 -16.35 -1.23 -11.33
C SER A 65 -17.82 -1.18 -11.74
N GLY A 66 -18.30 0.01 -12.14
CA GLY A 66 -19.67 0.20 -12.59
C GLY A 66 -20.73 -0.02 -11.49
N ASN A 67 -21.91 -0.55 -11.89
CA ASN A 67 -23.12 -0.54 -11.06
C ASN A 67 -23.26 -1.71 -10.06
N GLN A 68 -22.23 -2.55 -9.92
CA GLN A 68 -22.33 -3.83 -9.19
C GLN A 68 -22.70 -3.66 -7.72
N TYR A 69 -22.19 -2.62 -7.07
CA TYR A 69 -22.52 -2.30 -5.69
C TYR A 69 -23.38 -1.04 -5.61
N ALA A 70 -24.65 -1.15 -6.04
CA ALA A 70 -25.68 -0.12 -5.99
C ALA A 70 -26.96 -0.64 -5.31
N GLY A 71 -27.72 0.23 -4.64
CA GLY A 71 -29.05 -0.09 -4.09
C GLY A 71 -29.08 -1.01 -2.86
N THR A 72 -27.97 -1.69 -2.53
CA THR A 72 -27.83 -2.56 -1.36
C THR A 72 -26.76 -2.08 -0.38
N ASN A 73 -26.97 -2.38 0.91
CA ASN A 73 -26.03 -2.14 2.01
C ASN A 73 -24.96 -3.24 2.11
N TYR A 74 -25.20 -4.37 1.45
CA TYR A 74 -24.34 -5.55 1.49
C TYR A 74 -24.11 -6.07 0.07
N TYR A 75 -22.86 -6.38 -0.25
CA TYR A 75 -22.47 -6.96 -1.52
C TYR A 75 -21.61 -8.18 -1.26
N THR A 76 -22.03 -9.34 -1.76
CA THR A 76 -21.28 -10.58 -1.67
C THR A 76 -20.36 -10.73 -2.88
N ILE A 77 -19.07 -10.74 -2.63
CA ILE A 77 -18.05 -11.08 -3.63
C ILE A 77 -17.97 -12.61 -3.67
N ASN A 78 -18.22 -13.19 -4.84
CA ASN A 78 -17.88 -14.58 -5.10
C ASN A 78 -16.40 -14.64 -5.48
N LEU A 79 -15.62 -15.28 -4.62
CA LEU A 79 -14.20 -15.50 -4.82
C LEU A 79 -13.98 -16.56 -5.90
N VAL A 80 -12.87 -16.42 -6.63
CA VAL A 80 -12.47 -17.38 -7.67
C VAL A 80 -12.10 -18.75 -7.11
N GLN A 81 -11.82 -18.83 -5.81
CA GLN A 81 -11.42 -20.02 -5.07
C GLN A 81 -12.04 -19.96 -3.67
N ASP A 82 -12.17 -21.11 -3.00
CA ASP A 82 -12.54 -21.15 -1.59
C ASP A 82 -11.51 -20.37 -0.77
N LEU A 83 -12.00 -19.62 0.21
CA LEU A 83 -11.19 -18.82 1.11
C LEU A 83 -10.39 -19.76 2.03
N SER A 84 -9.13 -19.44 2.30
CA SER A 84 -8.37 -20.07 3.40
C SER A 84 -8.83 -19.51 4.76
N PRO A 85 -8.90 -20.33 5.84
CA PRO A 85 -9.16 -19.82 7.19
C PRO A 85 -8.14 -18.77 7.65
N ASP A 86 -6.89 -18.90 7.22
CA ASP A 86 -5.82 -17.95 7.49
C ASP A 86 -5.74 -16.92 6.35
N TYR A 87 -6.41 -15.78 6.52
CA TYR A 87 -6.43 -14.73 5.51
C TYR A 87 -6.51 -13.33 6.14
N PHE A 88 -6.17 -12.32 5.35
CA PHE A 88 -6.53 -10.94 5.65
C PHE A 88 -6.94 -10.20 4.38
N VAL A 89 -7.67 -9.10 4.58
CA VAL A 89 -8.14 -8.25 3.48
C VAL A 89 -7.58 -6.84 3.61
N MET A 90 -7.09 -6.32 2.49
CA MET A 90 -6.84 -4.89 2.28
C MET A 90 -7.81 -4.38 1.23
N MET A 91 -8.53 -3.30 1.54
CA MET A 91 -9.44 -2.69 0.59
C MET A 91 -9.30 -1.18 0.60
N VAL A 92 -9.48 -0.58 -0.57
CA VAL A 92 -9.59 0.87 -0.76
C VAL A 92 -10.59 1.11 -1.88
N GLY A 93 -11.45 2.09 -1.69
CA GLY A 93 -12.43 2.47 -2.69
C GLY A 93 -13.31 3.60 -2.21
N ALA A 94 -14.16 4.07 -3.11
CA ALA A 94 -15.12 5.12 -2.83
C ALA A 94 -16.28 5.05 -3.81
N THR A 95 -17.34 5.80 -3.53
CA THR A 95 -18.37 6.03 -4.52
C THR A 95 -17.87 7.03 -5.59
N GLY A 96 -18.10 6.73 -6.86
CA GLY A 96 -17.83 7.65 -7.96
C GLY A 96 -17.75 6.96 -9.31
N ASP A 97 -18.04 7.72 -10.36
CA ASP A 97 -17.99 7.33 -11.77
C ASP A 97 -17.04 8.24 -12.58
N GLY A 98 -16.18 9.01 -11.90
CA GLY A 98 -15.28 9.97 -12.52
C GLY A 98 -15.94 11.22 -13.14
N THR A 99 -17.27 11.28 -13.26
CA THR A 99 -17.99 12.36 -13.99
C THR A 99 -18.84 13.26 -13.10
N SER A 100 -19.21 12.79 -11.90
CA SER A 100 -20.01 13.60 -10.97
C SER A 100 -19.23 14.79 -10.38
N GLY A 101 -19.67 16.02 -10.68
CA GLY A 101 -19.06 17.26 -10.15
C GLY A 101 -19.42 17.61 -8.70
N GLY A 102 -20.44 16.97 -8.09
CA GLY A 102 -20.92 17.29 -6.74
C GLY A 102 -20.24 16.48 -5.63
N ASP A 103 -19.84 17.09 -4.52
CA ASP A 103 -19.09 16.45 -3.42
C ASP A 103 -19.72 15.15 -2.87
N ARG A 104 -18.87 14.18 -2.47
CA ARG A 104 -19.31 12.96 -1.77
C ARG A 104 -18.96 12.98 -0.28
N VAL A 105 -19.60 12.08 0.46
CA VAL A 105 -19.63 12.09 1.92
C VAL A 105 -19.27 10.70 2.47
N PRO A 106 -18.74 10.60 3.70
CA PRO A 106 -18.24 9.33 4.23
C PRO A 106 -19.25 8.18 4.16
N ILE A 107 -20.53 8.45 4.42
CA ILE A 107 -21.60 7.43 4.38
C ILE A 107 -21.78 6.79 2.99
N THR A 108 -21.44 7.50 1.91
CA THR A 108 -21.54 6.98 0.53
C THR A 108 -20.30 6.23 0.09
N ASP A 109 -19.13 6.62 0.60
CA ASP A 109 -17.85 6.19 0.04
C ASP A 109 -17.19 5.06 0.83
N LEU A 110 -17.39 5.05 2.15
CA LEU A 110 -16.71 4.13 3.04
C LEU A 110 -17.46 2.79 3.09
N ALA A 111 -16.71 1.73 2.83
CA ALA A 111 -17.15 0.34 2.91
C ALA A 111 -16.13 -0.49 3.70
N ARG A 112 -16.57 -1.64 4.23
CA ARG A 112 -15.74 -2.57 5.01
C ARG A 112 -16.11 -4.01 4.72
N VAL A 113 -15.20 -4.95 4.98
CA VAL A 113 -15.55 -6.37 5.05
C VAL A 113 -16.44 -6.61 6.28
N SER A 114 -17.54 -7.34 6.10
CA SER A 114 -18.56 -7.56 7.13
C SER A 114 -18.96 -9.01 7.36
N ALA A 115 -18.56 -9.94 6.50
CA ALA A 115 -18.83 -11.36 6.70
C ALA A 115 -17.84 -12.23 5.92
N ASP A 116 -17.64 -13.43 6.42
CA ASP A 116 -16.84 -14.50 5.84
C ASP A 116 -17.50 -15.88 6.12
N PRO A 117 -16.95 -16.99 5.61
CA PRO A 117 -17.56 -18.31 5.81
C PRO A 117 -17.14 -18.97 7.13
N PHE A 118 -16.27 -18.36 7.92
CA PHE A 118 -15.66 -18.96 9.11
C PHE A 118 -16.25 -18.47 10.43
N GLY A 119 -17.09 -17.43 10.39
CA GLY A 119 -17.70 -16.86 11.60
C GLY A 119 -16.77 -15.92 12.34
N ASN A 120 -15.80 -15.32 11.66
CA ASN A 120 -14.91 -14.30 12.25
C ASN A 120 -15.62 -12.94 12.45
N PHE A 121 -16.82 -12.79 11.91
CA PHE A 121 -17.63 -11.57 11.99
C PHE A 121 -18.98 -11.87 12.66
N ALA A 122 -19.71 -10.81 13.04
CA ALA A 122 -21.08 -10.93 13.49
C ALA A 122 -22.05 -11.50 12.43
N ARG A 123 -21.65 -11.50 11.16
CA ARG A 123 -22.36 -12.12 10.03
C ARG A 123 -21.48 -13.19 9.39
N SER A 124 -22.09 -14.17 8.74
CA SER A 124 -21.39 -15.18 7.95
C SER A 124 -21.94 -15.24 6.54
N THR A 125 -21.08 -15.60 5.59
CA THR A 125 -21.50 -15.92 4.22
C THR A 125 -21.98 -17.37 4.13
N ALA A 126 -22.74 -17.69 3.09
CA ALA A 126 -23.35 -19.02 2.94
C ALA A 126 -22.40 -20.04 2.28
N ALA A 127 -21.42 -19.58 1.49
CA ALA A 127 -20.51 -20.44 0.73
C ALA A 127 -19.04 -20.16 1.09
N PRO A 128 -18.15 -21.17 1.02
CA PRO A 128 -16.74 -21.06 1.40
C PRO A 128 -15.92 -20.11 0.52
N ASN A 129 -16.40 -19.78 -0.68
CA ASN A 129 -15.78 -18.84 -1.60
C ASN A 129 -16.46 -17.46 -1.56
N GLN A 130 -16.95 -16.99 -0.41
CA GLN A 130 -17.65 -15.71 -0.32
C GLN A 130 -17.11 -14.80 0.77
N LEU A 131 -16.97 -13.53 0.42
CA LEU A 131 -16.80 -12.42 1.35
C LEU A 131 -17.94 -11.42 1.16
N GLU A 132 -18.40 -10.80 2.24
CA GLU A 132 -19.40 -9.73 2.18
C GLU A 132 -18.77 -8.38 2.50
N ILE A 133 -19.08 -7.38 1.69
CA ILE A 133 -18.74 -5.98 1.92
C ILE A 133 -19.98 -5.24 2.37
N ALA A 134 -19.90 -4.48 3.46
CA ALA A 134 -20.96 -3.62 3.96
C ALA A 134 -20.67 -2.13 3.75
N ARG A 135 -21.74 -1.36 3.53
CA ARG A 135 -21.77 0.11 3.55
C ARG A 135 -23.07 0.61 4.16
N THR A 136 -23.14 1.90 4.45
CA THR A 136 -24.27 2.49 5.18
C THR A 136 -25.29 3.20 4.30
N PHE A 137 -24.89 3.68 3.10
CA PHE A 137 -25.80 4.34 2.16
C PHE A 137 -25.58 3.85 0.73
N THR A 138 -26.66 3.67 -0.03
CA THR A 138 -26.66 2.76 -1.19
C THR A 138 -27.04 3.39 -2.51
N ASN A 139 -27.42 4.66 -2.52
CA ASN A 139 -27.95 5.33 -3.73
C ASN A 139 -26.88 5.55 -4.82
N PHE A 140 -25.63 5.25 -4.52
CA PHE A 140 -24.53 5.40 -5.46
C PHE A 140 -23.74 4.10 -5.59
N GLN A 141 -22.86 4.07 -6.57
CA GLN A 141 -22.06 2.90 -6.91
C GLN A 141 -20.73 3.00 -6.19
N TRP A 142 -20.40 1.96 -5.42
CA TRP A 142 -19.08 1.84 -4.83
C TRP A 142 -18.12 1.16 -5.82
N GLN A 143 -16.95 1.74 -5.99
CA GLN A 143 -15.86 1.20 -6.81
C GLN A 143 -14.59 1.15 -5.96
N GLY A 144 -13.73 0.17 -6.20
CA GLY A 144 -12.54 -0.03 -5.40
C GLY A 144 -11.86 -1.36 -5.65
N ALA A 145 -10.71 -1.55 -5.01
CA ALA A 145 -10.01 -2.82 -4.96
C ALA A 145 -10.17 -3.49 -3.60
N ILE A 146 -10.34 -4.81 -3.61
CA ILE A 146 -10.34 -5.69 -2.46
C ILE A 146 -9.28 -6.76 -2.71
N THR A 147 -8.16 -6.68 -2.00
CA THR A 147 -7.07 -7.66 -2.04
C THR A 147 -7.23 -8.63 -0.88
N VAL A 148 -7.42 -9.91 -1.21
CA VAL A 148 -7.45 -11.02 -0.27
C VAL A 148 -6.09 -11.70 -0.32
N VAL A 149 -5.41 -11.74 0.82
CA VAL A 149 -4.12 -12.44 0.99
C VAL A 149 -4.37 -13.64 1.89
N GLU A 150 -3.96 -14.81 1.46
CA GLU A 150 -4.31 -16.09 2.08
C GLU A 150 -3.03 -16.88 2.37
N SER A 151 -2.88 -17.36 3.60
CA SER A 151 -1.91 -18.38 3.96
C SER A 151 -2.53 -19.74 3.68
N LEU A 152 -1.90 -20.52 2.81
CA LEU A 152 -2.38 -21.82 2.37
C LEU A 152 -1.79 -22.97 3.18
N GLN A 153 -0.62 -22.76 3.77
CA GLN A 153 0.12 -23.76 4.52
C GLN A 153 1.23 -23.12 5.34
N ASP A 154 1.77 -23.91 6.28
CA ASP A 154 2.98 -23.56 7.04
C ASP A 154 2.89 -22.19 7.74
N SER A 155 1.71 -21.91 8.31
CA SER A 155 1.37 -20.64 8.96
C SER A 155 2.32 -20.25 10.10
N GLY A 156 3.00 -21.22 10.71
CA GLY A 156 4.00 -20.99 11.76
C GLY A 156 5.42 -20.66 11.26
N ARG A 157 5.69 -20.79 9.96
CA ARG A 157 7.01 -20.49 9.37
C ARG A 157 6.93 -19.54 8.19
N SER A 158 6.58 -20.05 7.01
CA SER A 158 6.61 -19.29 5.76
C SER A 158 5.30 -18.53 5.47
N GLY A 159 4.18 -18.96 6.08
CA GLY A 159 2.88 -18.30 6.01
C GLY A 159 2.59 -17.38 7.20
N PHE A 160 1.29 -17.25 7.52
CA PHE A 160 0.79 -16.56 8.71
C PHE A 160 -0.51 -17.20 9.19
N SER A 161 -0.89 -16.99 10.45
CA SER A 161 -2.21 -17.36 10.97
C SER A 161 -3.09 -16.14 11.17
N LEU A 162 -4.39 -16.26 10.88
CA LEU A 162 -5.39 -15.28 11.29
C LEU A 162 -5.66 -15.47 12.79
N VAL A 163 -5.33 -14.45 13.59
CA VAL A 163 -5.52 -14.50 15.05
C VAL A 163 -6.95 -14.09 15.41
N ASP A 164 -7.40 -12.96 14.87
CA ASP A 164 -8.72 -12.41 15.16
C ASP A 164 -9.15 -11.37 14.10
N VAL A 165 -10.45 -11.09 14.05
CA VAL A 165 -11.03 -9.97 13.29
C VAL A 165 -11.85 -9.09 14.23
N HIS A 166 -11.43 -7.85 14.41
CA HIS A 166 -12.13 -6.90 15.28
C HIS A 166 -13.11 -6.02 14.48
N GLU A 167 -14.39 -6.04 14.86
CA GLU A 167 -15.43 -5.12 14.37
C GLU A 167 -15.76 -4.03 15.40
N VAL A 168 -15.03 -2.91 15.37
CA VAL A 168 -15.14 -1.90 16.42
C VAL A 168 -16.02 -0.73 16.00
N LEU A 169 -17.19 -0.59 16.64
CA LEU A 169 -18.03 0.61 16.53
C LEU A 169 -17.51 1.70 17.45
N VAL A 170 -17.30 2.89 16.89
CA VAL A 170 -16.78 4.05 17.60
C VAL A 170 -17.76 5.20 17.42
N THR A 171 -18.11 5.84 18.53
CA THR A 171 -19.00 7.00 18.53
C THR A 171 -18.27 8.30 18.19
N THR A 172 -19.03 9.40 18.12
CA THR A 172 -18.50 10.73 17.85
C THR A 172 -17.52 11.17 18.95
N ASN A 173 -16.59 12.06 18.60
CA ASN A 173 -15.59 12.71 19.46
C ASN A 173 -14.57 11.79 20.16
N THR A 174 -14.62 10.47 19.97
CA THR A 174 -13.63 9.53 20.53
C THR A 174 -12.27 9.67 19.82
N ARG A 175 -11.24 10.17 20.51
CA ARG A 175 -9.90 10.39 19.93
C ARG A 175 -9.02 9.14 19.90
N SER A 176 -9.24 8.23 20.83
CA SER A 176 -8.54 6.96 20.96
C SER A 176 -9.42 5.93 21.64
N PHE A 177 -9.20 4.67 21.32
CA PHE A 177 -9.91 3.53 21.92
C PHE A 177 -9.07 2.27 21.75
N THR A 178 -9.45 1.21 22.47
CA THR A 178 -8.83 -0.11 22.34
C THR A 178 -9.91 -1.16 22.08
N SER A 179 -9.49 -2.31 21.60
CA SER A 179 -10.32 -3.50 21.47
C SER A 179 -9.47 -4.71 21.80
N THR A 180 -10.03 -5.64 22.57
CA THR A 180 -9.37 -6.85 23.05
C THR A 180 -10.06 -8.07 22.48
N GLY A 181 -9.29 -9.09 22.09
CA GLY A 181 -9.81 -10.29 21.45
C GLY A 181 -8.98 -11.52 21.78
N ALA A 182 -8.86 -12.41 20.80
CA ALA A 182 -7.98 -13.57 20.87
C ALA A 182 -6.52 -13.16 21.07
N ALA A 183 -5.76 -14.01 21.76
CA ALA A 183 -4.37 -13.73 22.07
C ALA A 183 -3.44 -14.21 20.96
N TRP A 184 -2.48 -13.37 20.56
CA TRP A 184 -1.31 -13.76 19.78
C TRP A 184 -0.21 -14.30 20.68
N THR A 185 0.71 -15.08 20.11
CA THR A 185 1.79 -15.74 20.87
C THR A 185 3.06 -14.90 20.92
N ASP A 186 3.41 -14.23 19.82
CA ASP A 186 4.53 -13.30 19.75
C ASP A 186 4.08 -11.97 19.15
N ILE A 187 4.04 -10.93 19.99
CA ILE A 187 3.72 -9.59 19.52
C ILE A 187 4.68 -9.14 18.42
N ASN A 188 5.93 -9.61 18.36
CA ASN A 188 6.88 -9.19 17.34
C ASN A 188 6.62 -9.83 15.97
N GLN A 189 5.67 -10.77 15.87
CA GLN A 189 5.20 -11.34 14.61
C GLN A 189 3.82 -10.82 14.19
N VAL A 190 3.22 -9.94 14.99
CA VAL A 190 1.86 -9.43 14.71
C VAL A 190 1.88 -8.33 13.65
N GLY A 191 1.16 -8.58 12.56
CA GLY A 191 0.72 -7.60 11.56
C GLY A 191 -0.76 -7.22 11.78
N ILE A 192 -1.11 -5.94 11.62
CA ILE A 192 -2.50 -5.48 11.72
C ILE A 192 -2.91 -4.75 10.44
N TYR A 193 -4.02 -5.19 9.85
CA TYR A 193 -4.59 -4.62 8.63
C TYR A 193 -5.99 -4.09 8.91
N GLY A 194 -6.06 -2.81 9.28
CA GLY A 194 -7.31 -2.13 9.60
C GLY A 194 -7.40 -0.72 9.00
N GLY A 195 -8.56 -0.10 9.17
CA GLY A 195 -8.81 1.24 8.63
C GLY A 195 -8.99 1.25 7.12
N VAL A 196 -8.87 2.43 6.52
CA VAL A 196 -9.21 2.68 5.11
C VAL A 196 -8.29 2.01 4.07
N TYR A 197 -7.14 1.47 4.50
CA TYR A 197 -6.23 0.67 3.68
C TYR A 197 -6.16 -0.81 4.11
N GLY A 198 -6.92 -1.20 5.14
CA GLY A 198 -7.02 -2.57 5.66
C GLY A 198 -8.41 -3.14 5.43
N GLY A 199 -9.03 -3.73 6.45
CA GLY A 199 -10.40 -4.31 6.35
C GLY A 199 -11.54 -3.31 6.07
N GLY A 200 -11.23 -2.02 5.98
CA GLY A 200 -12.17 -0.96 5.64
C GLY A 200 -12.89 -0.36 6.84
N VAL A 201 -13.75 0.63 6.55
CA VAL A 201 -14.50 1.40 7.54
C VAL A 201 -15.89 1.70 6.99
N THR A 202 -16.92 1.75 7.83
CA THR A 202 -18.20 2.39 7.47
C THR A 202 -18.45 3.62 8.34
N SER A 203 -19.26 4.55 7.84
CA SER A 203 -19.62 5.79 8.54
C SER A 203 -21.09 6.09 8.37
N ASN A 204 -21.68 6.83 9.32
CA ASN A 204 -23.05 7.34 9.24
C ASN A 204 -23.16 8.82 8.84
N SER A 205 -22.07 9.49 8.45
CA SER A 205 -22.07 10.95 8.24
C SER A 205 -22.34 11.38 6.80
N PHE A 206 -23.24 12.36 6.68
CA PHE A 206 -23.54 13.14 5.46
C PHE A 206 -22.69 14.42 5.34
N ASP A 207 -21.68 14.62 6.18
CA ASP A 207 -20.78 15.76 6.10
C ASP A 207 -19.40 15.33 5.59
N ARG A 208 -19.01 15.86 4.42
CA ARG A 208 -17.70 15.62 3.80
C ARG A 208 -16.50 16.00 4.66
N ARG A 209 -16.70 16.83 5.69
CA ARG A 209 -15.61 17.16 6.62
C ARG A 209 -15.27 15.99 7.54
N ASP A 210 -16.19 15.04 7.71
CA ASP A 210 -16.08 13.97 8.69
C ASP A 210 -15.34 12.71 8.19
N TYR A 211 -14.72 12.72 7.00
CA TYR A 211 -13.83 11.62 6.58
C TYR A 211 -12.74 11.34 7.60
N SER A 212 -12.27 12.38 8.30
CA SER A 212 -11.32 12.22 9.41
C SER A 212 -11.78 11.30 10.53
N SER A 213 -13.09 11.08 10.67
CA SER A 213 -13.62 10.12 11.64
C SER A 213 -13.25 8.67 11.32
N SER A 214 -12.88 8.37 10.07
CA SER A 214 -12.56 7.03 9.55
C SER A 214 -11.07 6.69 9.57
N TRP A 215 -10.21 7.61 9.97
CA TRP A 215 -8.77 7.39 9.98
C TRP A 215 -8.31 7.05 11.39
N ALA A 216 -7.35 6.14 11.50
CA ALA A 216 -6.75 5.79 12.77
C ALA A 216 -5.32 5.28 12.53
N ARG A 217 -4.40 5.70 13.41
CA ARG A 217 -3.23 4.88 13.70
C ARG A 217 -3.69 3.64 14.46
N ILE A 218 -3.21 2.46 14.07
CA ILE A 218 -3.62 1.17 14.65
C ILE A 218 -2.38 0.35 15.00
N TRP A 219 -2.27 -0.15 16.24
CA TRP A 219 -1.10 -0.92 16.70
C TRP A 219 -1.42 -1.91 17.84
N PRO A 220 -0.71 -3.03 17.98
CA PRO A 220 -0.93 -3.98 19.07
C PRO A 220 -0.24 -3.51 20.37
N SER A 221 -0.74 -4.01 21.50
CA SER A 221 -0.07 -3.96 22.80
C SER A 221 -0.44 -5.19 23.64
N GLY A 222 0.46 -5.63 24.51
CA GLY A 222 0.24 -6.82 25.32
C GLY A 222 0.11 -8.07 24.43
N THR A 223 -0.79 -8.97 24.80
CA THR A 223 -0.98 -10.25 24.10
C THR A 223 -2.24 -10.32 23.27
N ASN A 224 -3.16 -9.35 23.37
CA ASN A 224 -4.46 -9.43 22.70
C ASN A 224 -5.16 -8.07 22.48
N THR A 225 -4.47 -6.94 22.66
CA THR A 225 -5.09 -5.61 22.61
C THR A 225 -4.67 -4.84 21.37
N VAL A 226 -5.63 -4.44 20.55
CA VAL A 226 -5.45 -3.49 19.45
C VAL A 226 -5.80 -2.08 19.91
N ASN A 227 -4.88 -1.14 19.68
CA ASN A 227 -5.03 0.27 20.01
C ASN A 227 -5.35 1.08 18.75
N TYR A 228 -6.18 2.09 18.91
CA TYR A 228 -6.60 2.98 17.84
C TYR A 228 -6.45 4.43 18.29
N GLN A 229 -5.86 5.26 17.45
CA GLN A 229 -5.78 6.72 17.63
C GLN A 229 -6.31 7.42 16.38
N ARG A 230 -7.49 8.04 16.47
CA ARG A 230 -8.11 8.80 15.38
C ARG A 230 -7.62 10.23 15.26
N LEU A 231 -7.25 10.88 16.35
CA LEU A 231 -6.78 12.26 16.31
C LEU A 231 -5.87 12.58 17.49
N ARG A 232 -4.59 12.79 17.23
CA ARG A 232 -3.61 13.14 18.28
C ARG A 232 -3.86 14.54 18.85
N SER A 233 -4.15 15.52 18.00
CA SER A 233 -4.40 16.93 18.34
C SER A 233 -5.13 17.62 17.17
N GLY A 234 -5.52 18.89 17.31
CA GLY A 234 -6.05 19.68 16.19
C GLY A 234 -7.57 19.67 16.01
N ARG A 235 -8.01 20.11 14.82
CA ARG A 235 -9.40 20.55 14.51
C ARG A 235 -10.16 19.64 13.55
N ALA A 236 -9.55 18.57 13.03
CA ALA A 236 -10.27 17.61 12.20
C ALA A 236 -11.52 17.09 12.95
N PRO A 237 -12.71 17.16 12.36
CA PRO A 237 -13.92 16.77 13.07
C PRO A 237 -14.01 15.25 13.22
N LEU A 238 -14.42 14.80 14.41
CA LEU A 238 -14.75 13.41 14.70
C LEU A 238 -16.26 13.29 14.95
N ARG A 239 -17.08 13.85 14.06
CA ARG A 239 -18.53 13.98 14.28
C ARG A 239 -19.34 12.81 13.72
N ALA A 240 -18.69 11.82 13.11
CA ALA A 240 -19.34 10.61 12.66
C ALA A 240 -19.10 9.45 13.62
N SER A 241 -20.12 8.61 13.77
CA SER A 241 -19.91 7.24 14.24
C SER A 241 -19.35 6.43 13.07
N VAL A 242 -18.35 5.61 13.36
CA VAL A 242 -17.70 4.75 12.37
C VAL A 242 -17.52 3.35 12.89
N ARG A 243 -17.49 2.37 12.00
CA ARG A 243 -17.15 0.98 12.34
C ARG A 243 -15.92 0.55 11.58
N PHE A 244 -14.86 0.22 12.31
CA PHE A 244 -13.63 -0.34 11.75
C PHE A 244 -13.74 -1.86 11.64
N THR A 245 -13.22 -2.42 10.54
CA THR A 245 -12.86 -3.83 10.45
C THR A 245 -11.33 -3.92 10.45
N THR A 246 -10.78 -4.73 11.35
CA THR A 246 -9.34 -4.88 11.52
C THR A 246 -8.98 -6.36 11.57
N PHE A 247 -8.15 -6.82 10.64
CA PHE A 247 -7.56 -8.16 10.66
C PHE A 247 -6.28 -8.15 11.48
N ILE A 248 -6.12 -9.13 12.37
CA ILE A 248 -4.91 -9.35 13.16
C ILE A 248 -4.32 -10.68 12.73
N VAL A 249 -3.10 -10.65 12.20
CA VAL A 249 -2.38 -11.86 11.79
C VAL A 249 -1.09 -11.99 12.55
N GLU A 250 -0.65 -13.23 12.75
CA GLU A 250 0.65 -13.57 13.29
C GLU A 250 1.47 -14.27 12.21
N TRP A 251 2.54 -13.62 11.77
CA TRP A 251 3.42 -14.13 10.74
C TRP A 251 4.31 -15.26 11.27
N GLY A 252 4.62 -16.22 10.41
CA GLY A 252 5.50 -17.31 10.77
C GLY A 252 6.95 -16.87 10.97
N ASN A 253 7.75 -17.72 11.59
CA ASN A 253 9.10 -17.38 12.05
C ASN A 253 10.15 -17.10 10.94
N GLU A 254 9.82 -17.33 9.66
CA GLU A 254 10.68 -16.92 8.54
C GLU A 254 10.50 -15.45 8.15
N TRP A 255 9.50 -14.79 8.76
CA TRP A 255 9.25 -13.37 8.63
C TRP A 255 9.93 -12.57 9.73
N ASN A 256 10.46 -11.42 9.35
CA ASN A 256 10.88 -10.37 10.27
C ASN A 256 9.89 -9.21 10.15
N ILE A 257 9.06 -9.05 11.19
CA ILE A 257 8.09 -7.96 11.29
C ILE A 257 8.67 -6.87 12.20
N GLN A 258 8.83 -5.68 11.64
CA GLN A 258 9.16 -4.49 12.42
C GLN A 258 7.95 -3.56 12.45
N ARG A 259 7.81 -2.83 13.56
CA ARG A 259 6.79 -1.79 13.71
C ARG A 259 7.44 -0.50 14.16
N VAL A 260 7.02 0.59 13.54
CA VAL A 260 7.54 1.91 13.88
C VAL A 260 6.46 2.97 13.72
N GLN A 261 6.49 3.95 14.61
CA GLN A 261 5.63 5.12 14.51
C GLN A 261 6.35 6.24 13.75
N VAL A 262 5.71 6.76 12.70
CA VAL A 262 6.13 7.99 12.02
C VAL A 262 5.24 9.14 12.50
N THR A 263 5.87 10.25 12.93
CA THR A 263 5.17 11.48 13.32
C THR A 263 5.86 12.72 12.76
N GLY A 264 5.10 13.80 12.63
CA GLY A 264 5.61 15.10 12.18
C GLY A 264 4.65 15.78 11.22
N ASN A 265 5.12 16.79 10.50
CA ASN A 265 4.33 17.54 9.52
C ASN A 265 5.13 17.97 8.29
N ALA A 266 6.19 17.25 7.94
CA ALA A 266 6.93 17.50 6.70
C ALA A 266 5.99 17.39 5.49
N SER A 267 6.15 18.29 4.52
CA SER A 267 5.31 18.33 3.33
C SER A 267 5.98 19.15 2.25
N GLY A 268 5.65 18.89 0.99
CA GLY A 268 6.06 19.73 -0.12
C GLY A 268 5.48 19.27 -1.44
N ASN A 269 5.57 20.15 -2.45
CA ASN A 269 4.87 19.97 -3.71
C ASN A 269 5.44 18.79 -4.50
N GLY A 270 4.58 17.82 -4.78
CA GLY A 270 4.94 16.58 -5.48
C GLY A 270 5.72 15.56 -4.66
N VAL A 271 6.02 15.84 -3.38
CA VAL A 271 6.67 14.93 -2.43
C VAL A 271 7.91 14.25 -3.04
N ASN A 272 8.82 15.04 -3.60
CA ASN A 272 9.97 14.60 -4.39
C ASN A 272 11.33 15.00 -3.78
N SER A 273 11.32 15.52 -2.55
CA SER A 273 12.52 15.87 -1.80
C SER A 273 12.48 15.26 -0.40
N VAL A 274 13.64 14.84 0.13
CA VAL A 274 13.75 14.12 1.42
C VAL A 274 13.18 14.94 2.59
N ASN A 275 13.33 16.26 2.57
CA ASN A 275 12.79 17.16 3.61
C ASN A 275 11.26 17.30 3.59
N GLU A 276 10.58 16.73 2.59
CA GLU A 276 9.12 16.69 2.48
C GLU A 276 8.52 15.45 3.16
N TYR A 277 9.38 14.58 3.68
CA TYR A 277 9.04 13.37 4.41
C TYR A 277 9.40 13.46 5.89
N ASN A 278 8.55 12.88 6.74
CA ASN A 278 8.98 12.47 8.08
C ASN A 278 9.44 11.03 8.03
N THR A 279 10.56 10.73 8.67
CA THR A 279 11.11 9.39 8.72
C THR A 279 11.14 8.83 10.14
N ALA A 280 11.19 7.51 10.23
CA ALA A 280 11.49 6.81 11.47
C ALA A 280 12.42 5.63 11.19
N ALA A 281 13.37 5.38 12.09
CA ALA A 281 14.38 4.36 11.92
C ALA A 281 13.81 2.95 12.11
N ILE A 282 14.35 2.00 11.36
CA ILE A 282 14.12 0.55 11.48
C ILE A 282 15.48 -0.16 11.45
N ASN A 283 15.53 -1.42 11.87
CA ASN A 283 16.69 -2.26 11.61
C ASN A 283 16.86 -2.43 10.08
N PRO A 284 18.11 -2.48 9.57
CA PRO A 284 18.36 -2.60 8.13
C PRO A 284 17.66 -3.80 7.48
N VAL A 285 17.07 -3.56 6.31
CA VAL A 285 16.36 -4.56 5.50
C VAL A 285 16.70 -4.41 4.02
N ASN A 286 16.65 -5.50 3.26
CA ASN A 286 16.78 -5.45 1.80
C ASN A 286 15.46 -4.97 1.19
N ARG A 287 15.47 -3.85 0.45
CA ARG A 287 14.25 -3.32 -0.21
C ARG A 287 13.59 -4.37 -1.11
N ALA A 288 14.38 -5.16 -1.82
CA ALA A 288 13.89 -6.20 -2.72
C ALA A 288 13.14 -7.35 -1.99
N ASN A 289 13.24 -7.45 -0.67
CA ASN A 289 12.64 -8.51 0.14
C ASN A 289 11.66 -7.99 1.20
N THR A 290 11.27 -6.72 1.09
CA THR A 290 10.51 -6.03 2.14
C THR A 290 9.38 -5.21 1.54
N PHE A 291 8.18 -5.32 2.11
CA PHE A 291 7.08 -4.40 1.83
C PHE A 291 6.57 -3.76 3.12
N ILE A 292 5.90 -2.62 2.98
CA ILE A 292 5.30 -1.92 4.12
C ILE A 292 3.80 -1.73 3.96
N THR A 293 3.08 -1.78 5.08
CA THR A 293 1.70 -1.28 5.19
C THR A 293 1.65 -0.17 6.23
N ALA A 294 0.64 0.70 6.14
CA ALA A 294 0.50 1.82 7.04
C ALA A 294 -0.95 2.06 7.44
N ALA A 295 -1.15 2.42 8.70
CA ALA A 295 -2.41 2.91 9.24
C ALA A 295 -2.15 4.18 10.02
N GLY A 296 -2.85 5.26 9.69
CA GLY A 296 -2.54 6.57 10.23
C GLY A 296 -3.71 7.51 10.32
N THR A 297 -3.41 8.68 10.86
CA THR A 297 -4.32 9.81 10.92
C THR A 297 -3.56 11.13 10.81
N THR A 298 -4.29 12.18 10.48
CA THR A 298 -3.81 13.55 10.39
C THR A 298 -4.71 14.50 11.19
N ASN A 299 -4.21 15.70 11.50
CA ASN A 299 -4.95 16.67 12.30
C ASN A 299 -5.87 17.62 11.50
N ASP A 300 -5.95 17.42 10.19
CA ASP A 300 -6.70 18.23 9.22
C ASP A 300 -7.43 17.31 8.22
N SER A 301 -8.64 17.68 7.81
CA SER A 301 -9.46 16.89 6.90
C SER A 301 -9.45 17.38 5.45
N ARG A 302 -8.69 18.42 5.10
CA ARG A 302 -8.51 18.89 3.71
C ARG A 302 -7.75 17.87 2.88
N LEU A 303 -7.98 17.84 1.57
CA LEU A 303 -7.48 16.77 0.69
C LEU A 303 -5.97 16.55 0.81
N SER A 304 -5.14 17.53 0.49
CA SER A 304 -3.66 17.48 0.58
C SER A 304 -3.09 17.15 1.97
N ARG A 305 -3.94 17.21 3.00
CA ARG A 305 -3.59 17.06 4.42
C ARG A 305 -4.27 15.84 5.06
N SER A 306 -5.15 15.19 4.32
CA SER A 306 -5.92 14.03 4.77
C SER A 306 -5.02 12.80 4.83
N TRP A 307 -5.37 11.83 5.68
CA TRP A 307 -4.63 10.56 5.71
C TRP A 307 -4.58 9.88 4.33
N LEU A 308 -5.67 9.98 3.56
CA LEU A 308 -5.76 9.43 2.20
C LEU A 308 -4.86 10.14 1.17
N ALA A 309 -4.31 11.31 1.49
CA ALA A 309 -3.35 12.03 0.64
C ALA A 309 -1.92 12.07 1.23
N ASN A 310 -1.59 11.09 2.07
CA ASN A 310 -0.21 10.85 2.44
C ASN A 310 0.35 9.74 1.54
N VAL A 311 1.64 9.86 1.22
CA VAL A 311 2.41 8.79 0.61
C VAL A 311 3.32 8.17 1.66
N TRP A 312 3.52 6.85 1.59
CA TRP A 312 4.44 6.13 2.47
C TRP A 312 5.26 5.13 1.69
N THR A 313 6.53 5.01 2.04
CA THR A 313 7.47 4.11 1.38
C THR A 313 8.60 3.68 2.32
N LEU A 314 9.29 2.61 1.93
CA LEU A 314 10.54 2.18 2.57
C LEU A 314 11.67 3.13 2.14
N GLY A 315 12.53 3.51 3.07
CA GLY A 315 13.63 4.46 2.88
C GLY A 315 13.27 5.89 3.24
N ASP A 316 13.94 6.86 2.60
CA ASP A 316 13.84 8.29 2.92
C ASP A 316 12.74 9.06 2.14
N GLY A 317 11.97 8.34 1.32
CA GLY A 317 10.92 8.92 0.48
C GLY A 317 11.36 9.29 -0.94
N VAL A 318 12.67 9.28 -1.23
CA VAL A 318 13.22 9.70 -2.54
C VAL A 318 14.21 8.68 -3.09
N ASN A 319 15.16 8.24 -2.27
CA ASN A 319 16.27 7.40 -2.68
C ASN A 319 15.93 5.90 -2.67
N MET A 320 16.21 5.30 -3.83
CA MET A 320 16.25 3.90 -4.28
C MET A 320 17.23 2.89 -3.66
N ASN A 321 17.78 3.04 -2.45
CA ASN A 321 18.84 2.13 -1.96
C ASN A 321 18.48 0.62 -1.88
N ALA A 322 19.45 -0.25 -2.12
CA ALA A 322 19.25 -1.71 -2.02
C ALA A 322 18.95 -2.17 -0.58
N VAL A 323 19.59 -1.52 0.40
CA VAL A 323 19.36 -1.73 1.84
C VAL A 323 18.80 -0.44 2.42
N GLU A 324 17.70 -0.55 3.14
CA GLU A 324 17.01 0.57 3.78
C GLU A 324 16.99 0.39 5.29
N ASN A 325 17.07 1.50 6.03
CA ASN A 325 17.12 1.52 7.50
C ASN A 325 16.09 2.49 8.11
N GLN A 326 15.14 2.95 7.31
CA GLN A 326 14.07 3.83 7.74
C GLN A 326 12.83 3.65 6.86
N VAL A 327 11.72 4.20 7.31
CA VAL A 327 10.49 4.37 6.54
C VAL A 327 10.14 5.84 6.49
N ALA A 328 9.43 6.26 5.44
CA ALA A 328 9.08 7.66 5.20
C ALA A 328 7.57 7.83 4.98
N VAL A 329 7.01 8.92 5.52
CA VAL A 329 5.64 9.39 5.25
C VAL A 329 5.66 10.87 4.89
N GLY A 330 5.08 11.22 3.74
CA GLY A 330 5.03 12.58 3.21
C GLY A 330 3.63 12.93 2.70
N SER A 331 3.40 14.22 2.47
CA SER A 331 2.18 14.73 1.84
C SER A 331 2.45 16.06 1.17
N GLU A 332 1.59 16.49 0.26
CA GLU A 332 1.73 17.81 -0.37
C GLU A 332 1.21 18.95 0.51
N GLY A 333 0.29 18.65 1.42
CA GLY A 333 -0.24 19.58 2.38
C GLY A 333 0.33 19.35 3.77
N ARG A 334 0.76 20.43 4.42
CA ARG A 334 1.24 20.40 5.80
C ARG A 334 0.12 20.04 6.79
N SER A 335 0.29 18.95 7.53
CA SER A 335 -0.58 18.54 8.65
C SER A 335 0.19 17.63 9.62
N ASP A 336 -0.09 17.76 10.92
CA ASP A 336 0.51 16.84 11.88
C ASP A 336 -0.09 15.45 11.68
N ARG A 337 0.78 14.44 11.53
CA ARG A 337 0.41 13.05 11.31
C ARG A 337 0.91 12.13 12.42
N SER A 338 0.20 11.03 12.59
CA SER A 338 0.57 9.91 13.46
C SER A 338 0.26 8.63 12.70
N VAL A 339 1.29 7.86 12.38
CA VAL A 339 1.20 6.71 11.48
C VAL A 339 1.92 5.54 12.09
N GLU A 340 1.29 4.37 12.10
CA GLU A 340 1.93 3.09 12.36
C GLU A 340 2.32 2.49 11.03
N VAL A 341 3.59 2.09 10.90
CA VAL A 341 4.11 1.40 9.72
C VAL A 341 4.55 0.00 10.14
N TYR A 342 4.04 -1.00 9.43
CA TYR A 342 4.45 -2.39 9.56
C TYR A 342 5.39 -2.72 8.40
N VAL A 343 6.57 -3.23 8.73
CA VAL A 343 7.62 -3.61 7.78
C VAL A 343 7.72 -5.13 7.77
N HIS A 344 7.39 -5.73 6.63
CA HIS A 344 7.32 -7.19 6.46
C HIS A 344 8.48 -7.64 5.59
N THR A 345 9.39 -8.44 6.14
CA THR A 345 10.59 -8.90 5.43
C THR A 345 10.66 -10.42 5.44
N ASN A 346 10.90 -11.03 4.28
CA ASN A 346 11.19 -12.46 4.13
C ASN A 346 12.23 -12.64 3.03
N ALA A 347 13.26 -13.47 3.25
CA ALA A 347 14.38 -13.63 2.33
C ALA A 347 13.97 -14.12 0.93
N ASN A 348 12.84 -14.82 0.82
CA ASN A 348 12.31 -15.35 -0.43
C ASN A 348 11.26 -14.44 -1.07
N LEU A 349 10.86 -13.34 -0.42
CA LEU A 349 9.95 -12.37 -1.01
C LEU A 349 10.66 -11.58 -2.11
N ASN A 350 9.95 -11.24 -3.17
CA ASN A 350 10.41 -10.25 -4.15
C ASN A 350 9.49 -9.02 -4.13
N VAL A 351 10.02 -7.83 -3.91
CA VAL A 351 9.23 -6.59 -3.85
C VAL A 351 9.78 -5.58 -4.83
N GLN A 352 8.88 -5.06 -5.66
CA GLN A 352 9.18 -4.00 -6.60
C GLN A 352 8.62 -2.67 -6.09
N TYR A 353 9.40 -1.60 -6.20
CA TYR A 353 9.00 -0.25 -5.83
C TYR A 353 9.01 0.64 -7.06
N ALA A 354 8.04 1.55 -7.14
CA ALA A 354 8.02 2.59 -8.16
C ALA A 354 7.45 3.90 -7.61
N PHE A 355 7.97 5.02 -8.10
CA PHE A 355 7.45 6.35 -7.81
C PHE A 355 6.85 6.96 -9.07
N GLY A 356 5.60 7.42 -8.94
CA GLY A 356 4.91 8.24 -9.93
C GLY A 356 4.97 9.70 -9.53
N ALA A 357 5.64 10.52 -10.34
CA ALA A 357 5.81 11.94 -10.06
C ALA A 357 4.50 12.72 -10.24
N ASP A 358 4.30 13.74 -9.40
CA ASP A 358 3.15 14.62 -9.48
C ASP A 358 2.98 15.28 -10.85
N GLY A 359 1.74 15.31 -11.33
CA GLY A 359 1.36 15.91 -12.60
C GLY A 359 1.77 15.09 -13.84
N THR A 360 2.40 13.93 -13.66
CA THR A 360 2.87 13.08 -14.76
C THR A 360 1.94 11.91 -15.04
N THR A 361 2.03 11.34 -16.25
CA THR A 361 1.31 10.12 -16.67
C THR A 361 2.28 9.23 -17.46
N PRO A 362 2.10 7.90 -17.47
CA PRO A 362 1.03 7.14 -16.82
C PRO A 362 1.30 6.78 -15.35
N SER A 363 2.53 6.94 -14.87
CA SER A 363 2.93 6.50 -13.53
C SER A 363 2.53 7.44 -12.42
N GLY A 364 2.46 8.74 -12.67
CA GLY A 364 1.94 9.73 -11.71
C GLY A 364 0.43 9.96 -11.85
N ILE A 365 -0.08 10.95 -11.10
CA ILE A 365 -1.46 11.41 -11.22
C ILE A 365 -1.46 12.82 -11.82
N SER A 366 -1.97 12.97 -13.04
CA SER A 366 -2.29 14.29 -13.61
C SER A 366 -3.67 14.78 -13.18
N SER A 367 -3.94 16.08 -13.33
CA SER A 367 -5.20 16.72 -12.88
C SER A 367 -6.46 16.04 -13.43
N ARG A 368 -6.40 15.37 -14.59
CA ARG A 368 -7.58 14.76 -15.22
C ARG A 368 -7.55 13.23 -15.33
N ALA A 369 -6.44 12.59 -14.97
CA ALA A 369 -6.34 11.14 -15.04
C ALA A 369 -7.34 10.48 -14.08
N LEU A 370 -8.08 9.46 -14.50
CA LEU A 370 -8.90 8.62 -13.60
C LEU A 370 -8.23 7.28 -13.31
N ASP A 371 -7.25 6.95 -14.12
CA ASP A 371 -6.44 5.76 -14.06
C ASP A 371 -5.02 6.05 -14.57
N GLY A 372 -4.16 5.08 -14.38
CA GLY A 372 -2.81 5.05 -14.89
C GLY A 372 -2.12 3.78 -14.42
N TYR A 373 -0.80 3.71 -14.60
CA TYR A 373 -0.04 2.54 -14.19
C TYR A 373 1.46 2.84 -14.01
N ALA A 374 2.09 2.07 -13.13
CA ALA A 374 3.53 1.89 -13.12
C ALA A 374 3.90 0.62 -13.92
N THR A 375 5.04 0.68 -14.62
CA THR A 375 5.62 -0.51 -15.24
C THR A 375 6.32 -1.33 -14.16
N ILE A 376 6.09 -2.64 -14.16
CA ILE A 376 6.68 -3.61 -13.24
C ILE A 376 7.29 -4.78 -14.02
N ALA A 377 8.23 -5.49 -13.40
CA ALA A 377 8.74 -6.76 -13.90
C ALA A 377 7.66 -7.84 -13.86
N GLY A 378 7.81 -8.84 -14.74
CA GLY A 378 6.91 -9.99 -14.83
C GLY A 378 6.80 -10.80 -13.54
N PRO A 379 5.74 -11.61 -13.38
CA PRO A 379 5.53 -12.40 -12.17
C PRO A 379 6.58 -13.51 -12.06
N LEU A 380 6.99 -13.82 -10.83
CA LEU A 380 7.88 -14.96 -10.55
C LEU A 380 7.15 -16.31 -10.54
N GLY A 381 5.82 -16.30 -10.49
CA GLY A 381 4.96 -17.48 -10.59
C GLY A 381 3.77 -17.26 -11.51
N PRO A 382 2.93 -18.28 -11.74
CA PRO A 382 1.70 -18.13 -12.51
C PRO A 382 0.78 -17.03 -11.97
N GLU A 383 0.26 -16.20 -12.86
CA GLU A 383 -0.72 -15.15 -12.57
C GLU A 383 -1.85 -15.24 -13.60
N SER A 384 -3.09 -15.10 -13.16
CA SER A 384 -4.28 -15.15 -14.01
C SER A 384 -5.11 -13.90 -13.82
N TYR A 385 -5.69 -13.44 -14.92
CA TYR A 385 -6.55 -12.26 -14.97
C TYR A 385 -7.90 -12.67 -15.52
N GLY A 386 -8.95 -12.07 -14.99
CA GLY A 386 -10.27 -12.30 -15.52
C GLY A 386 -11.28 -11.34 -14.93
N GLY A 387 -12.54 -11.71 -15.09
CA GLY A 387 -13.66 -10.90 -14.66
C GLY A 387 -14.64 -10.63 -15.79
N GLY A 388 -15.62 -9.82 -15.46
CA GLY A 388 -16.74 -9.48 -16.33
C GLY A 388 -17.86 -8.82 -15.53
N GLY A 389 -18.73 -8.09 -16.22
CA GLY A 389 -19.90 -7.48 -15.58
C GLY A 389 -19.60 -6.45 -14.50
N GLY A 390 -18.39 -5.90 -14.39
CA GLY A 390 -18.03 -4.92 -13.35
C GLY A 390 -17.36 -5.52 -12.10
N LEU A 391 -16.97 -6.79 -12.15
CA LEU A 391 -16.04 -7.40 -11.20
C LEU A 391 -14.85 -7.94 -11.99
N GLU A 392 -13.72 -7.24 -11.90
CA GLU A 392 -12.45 -7.67 -12.45
C GLU A 392 -11.59 -8.32 -11.36
N TRP A 393 -10.70 -9.23 -11.72
CA TRP A 393 -9.82 -9.85 -10.75
C TRP A 393 -8.47 -10.23 -11.33
N THR A 394 -7.49 -10.31 -10.43
CA THR A 394 -6.15 -10.83 -10.68
C THR A 394 -5.80 -11.78 -9.55
N THR A 395 -5.42 -13.02 -9.86
CA THR A 395 -5.06 -14.05 -8.88
C THR A 395 -3.68 -14.64 -9.18
N GLY A 396 -2.94 -14.97 -8.14
CA GLY A 396 -1.58 -15.48 -8.23
C GLY A 396 -0.86 -15.30 -6.90
N TYR A 397 0.32 -14.68 -6.95
CA TYR A 397 1.21 -14.50 -5.79
C TYR A 397 1.58 -13.04 -5.53
N ARG A 398 1.02 -12.11 -6.33
CA ARG A 398 1.35 -10.70 -6.26
C ARG A 398 0.12 -9.84 -6.08
N PHE A 399 0.34 -8.69 -5.48
CA PHE A 399 -0.63 -7.60 -5.44
C PHE A 399 0.09 -6.27 -5.46
N SER A 400 -0.64 -5.20 -5.73
CA SER A 400 -0.11 -3.85 -5.66
C SER A 400 -0.65 -3.11 -4.45
N ILE A 401 0.24 -2.38 -3.77
CA ILE A 401 -0.09 -1.39 -2.74
C ILE A 401 0.22 -0.03 -3.35
N ALA A 402 -0.75 0.87 -3.31
CA ALA A 402 -0.58 2.25 -3.73
C ALA A 402 -0.91 3.21 -2.59
N SER A 403 -0.09 4.24 -2.45
CA SER A 403 -0.37 5.41 -1.63
C SER A 403 -0.14 6.66 -2.46
N ASN A 404 -0.95 7.69 -2.31
CA ASN A 404 -0.87 8.88 -3.14
C ASN A 404 -0.96 10.16 -2.32
N SER A 405 -0.49 11.24 -2.93
CA SER A 405 -0.74 12.60 -2.47
C SER A 405 -1.85 13.26 -3.30
N SER A 406 -2.13 14.51 -3.00
CA SER A 406 -3.03 15.35 -3.77
C SER A 406 -2.60 16.81 -3.59
N ALA A 407 -2.40 17.53 -4.69
CA ALA A 407 -2.02 18.94 -4.67
C ALA A 407 -3.13 19.90 -4.18
N GLN A 408 -4.36 19.40 -4.01
CA GLN A 408 -5.52 20.25 -3.72
C GLN A 408 -5.71 20.52 -2.21
N SER A 409 -6.07 21.76 -1.85
CA SER A 409 -6.15 22.21 -0.44
C SER A 409 -7.57 22.35 0.12
N ASN A 410 -8.62 22.14 -0.67
CA ASN A 410 -10.02 22.21 -0.22
C ASN A 410 -10.53 20.83 0.28
N LEU A 411 -11.85 20.66 0.38
CA LEU A 411 -12.53 19.50 1.00
C LEU A 411 -13.36 18.69 -0.01
N GLU A 412 -12.83 18.43 -1.20
CA GLU A 412 -13.58 17.77 -2.30
C GLU A 412 -13.30 16.26 -2.36
N TYR A 413 -13.77 15.52 -1.34
CA TYR A 413 -13.72 14.05 -1.36
C TYR A 413 -14.59 13.47 -2.50
N PRO A 414 -14.22 12.31 -3.07
CA PRO A 414 -13.14 11.36 -2.71
C PRO A 414 -11.86 11.46 -3.57
N ARG A 415 -11.49 12.64 -4.09
CA ARG A 415 -10.34 12.81 -5.01
C ARG A 415 -9.00 12.15 -4.62
N PRO A 416 -8.57 12.12 -3.35
CA PRO A 416 -7.31 11.47 -2.98
C PRO A 416 -7.45 9.95 -2.79
N VAL A 417 -8.63 9.35 -2.94
CA VAL A 417 -8.80 7.91 -2.81
C VAL A 417 -8.34 7.22 -4.09
N VAL A 418 -7.22 6.51 -4.01
CA VAL A 418 -6.69 5.67 -5.08
C VAL A 418 -6.71 4.20 -4.63
N TRP A 419 -7.10 3.32 -5.54
CA TRP A 419 -6.92 1.89 -5.39
C TRP A 419 -6.10 1.33 -6.54
N SER A 420 -5.48 0.18 -6.32
CA SER A 420 -4.56 -0.41 -7.30
C SER A 420 -4.84 -1.89 -7.50
N ARG A 421 -4.64 -2.35 -8.73
CA ARG A 421 -4.68 -3.75 -9.13
C ARG A 421 -3.59 -3.99 -10.18
N ILE A 422 -2.97 -5.16 -10.15
CA ILE A 422 -2.12 -5.62 -11.25
C ILE A 422 -3.04 -5.97 -12.43
N THR A 423 -3.01 -5.18 -13.50
CA THR A 423 -3.97 -5.30 -14.62
C THR A 423 -3.46 -6.22 -15.72
N ASP A 424 -2.15 -6.38 -15.82
CA ASP A 424 -1.46 -7.35 -16.66
C ASP A 424 -0.08 -7.70 -16.05
N ALA A 425 0.67 -8.60 -16.69
CA ALA A 425 1.92 -9.13 -16.17
C ALA A 425 2.99 -8.06 -15.86
N PHE A 426 2.90 -6.90 -16.51
CA PHE A 426 3.91 -5.84 -16.47
C PHE A 426 3.36 -4.49 -15.99
N ARG A 427 2.11 -4.44 -15.50
CA ARG A 427 1.49 -3.19 -15.05
C ARG A 427 0.82 -3.30 -13.68
N ALA A 428 1.27 -2.46 -12.76
CA ALA A 428 0.52 -2.11 -11.56
C ALA A 428 -0.38 -0.92 -11.88
N GLY A 429 -1.65 -1.20 -12.19
CA GLY A 429 -2.65 -0.20 -12.50
C GLY A 429 -3.17 0.48 -11.23
N TRP A 430 -3.51 1.75 -11.36
CA TRP A 430 -4.26 2.48 -10.34
C TRP A 430 -5.51 3.08 -10.96
N SER A 431 -6.52 3.26 -10.12
CA SER A 431 -7.75 3.95 -10.46
C SER A 431 -8.16 4.84 -9.28
N ARG A 432 -8.93 5.88 -9.59
CA ARG A 432 -9.52 6.73 -8.56
C ARG A 432 -10.95 7.08 -8.91
N SER A 433 -11.72 7.32 -7.87
CA SER A 433 -13.14 7.63 -7.95
C SER A 433 -13.45 8.96 -8.66
N ARG A 434 -12.50 9.91 -8.63
CA ARG A 434 -12.65 11.25 -9.24
C ARG A 434 -11.36 11.84 -9.76
N SER A 435 -11.47 12.55 -10.88
CA SER A 435 -10.43 13.43 -11.40
C SER A 435 -10.47 14.79 -10.70
N GLY A 436 -9.40 15.58 -10.84
CA GLY A 436 -9.39 17.00 -10.45
C GLY A 436 -8.04 17.46 -9.92
N ALA A 437 -7.47 16.71 -8.97
CA ALA A 437 -6.20 17.05 -8.35
C ALA A 437 -5.06 16.20 -8.96
N PRO A 438 -3.94 16.79 -9.39
CA PRO A 438 -2.74 15.99 -9.61
C PRO A 438 -2.17 15.53 -8.26
N GLY A 439 -1.26 14.56 -8.30
CA GLY A 439 -0.54 14.09 -7.12
C GLY A 439 0.55 13.09 -7.47
N ALA A 440 1.47 12.89 -6.53
CA ALA A 440 2.45 11.82 -6.57
C ALA A 440 1.84 10.51 -6.04
N ILE A 441 2.48 9.40 -6.38
CA ILE A 441 2.05 8.06 -5.98
C ILE A 441 3.25 7.15 -5.78
N TRP A 442 3.21 6.35 -4.72
CA TRP A 442 4.17 5.29 -4.45
C TRP A 442 3.50 3.93 -4.65
N TYR A 443 4.17 3.06 -5.39
CA TYR A 443 3.78 1.67 -5.61
C TYR A 443 4.72 0.73 -4.88
N GLN A 444 4.15 -0.34 -4.35
CA GLN A 444 4.86 -1.53 -3.89
C GLN A 444 4.16 -2.73 -4.50
N VAL A 445 4.93 -3.67 -5.05
CA VAL A 445 4.39 -4.92 -5.60
C VAL A 445 5.13 -6.09 -4.98
N PRO A 446 4.63 -6.62 -3.85
CA PRO A 446 5.14 -7.85 -3.26
C PRO A 446 4.76 -9.06 -4.13
N ASP A 447 5.68 -10.00 -4.25
CA ASP A 447 5.54 -11.26 -4.97
C ASP A 447 6.00 -12.43 -4.09
N PHE A 448 5.02 -13.21 -3.63
CA PHE A 448 5.20 -14.35 -2.73
C PHE A 448 5.51 -15.66 -3.45
N ALA A 449 5.67 -15.69 -4.79
CA ALA A 449 5.79 -16.95 -5.53
C ALA A 449 6.96 -17.85 -5.09
N LYS A 450 7.99 -17.26 -4.47
CA LYS A 450 9.15 -17.98 -3.92
C LYS A 450 9.08 -18.22 -2.41
N VAL A 451 8.07 -17.69 -1.72
CA VAL A 451 7.82 -17.97 -0.30
C VAL A 451 7.08 -19.31 -0.24
N THR A 452 7.84 -20.39 -0.05
CA THR A 452 7.32 -21.77 -0.14
C THR A 452 7.35 -22.48 1.21
N GLY A 453 6.35 -23.30 1.46
CA GLY A 453 6.25 -24.16 2.63
C GLY A 453 6.98 -25.49 2.40
N TYR A 454 7.31 -26.16 3.50
CA TYR A 454 7.93 -27.49 3.49
C TYR A 454 6.95 -28.62 3.80
#